data_AF-A0AA43EV23-F1
#
_entry.id   AF-A0AA43EV23-F1
#
_cell.length_a   1.000
_cell.length_b   1.000
_cell.length_c   1.000
_cell.angle_alpha   90.00
_cell.angle_beta   90.00
_cell.angle_gamma   90.00
#
_symmetry.space_group_name_H-M   'P 1'
#
loop_
_entity.id
_entity.type
_entity.pdbx_description
1 polymer ?
#
loop_
_entity_poly.entity_id
_entity_poly.type
_entity_poly.pdbx_seq_one_letter_code
_entity_poly.pdbx_strand_id
1 'polypeptide(L)'
;LTGTISQEEVRKDAWKELYLPAPLWSMIRFGQWDDLLREPPPPKMLHLQQGMWRLGRGLALAASGRMPGAEGEHVVLAGLAKRLGRDRTREEKTERTLLKIAERLLAGELTTHRRQYDEAIKSLTDAVKLEEELPYTEPPFWPIPIRHYLGAVLVKAGQPGKAEAVYRADLAKNPRNGWAQFGLMQSLRAQRKGREADAAEEQWKQVWEHADVTLTASRF
;
A
#
# COMPACT_ATOMS: atom_id res chain seq x y z
N LEU A 1 -20.40 -5.29 5.95
CA LEU A 1 -20.58 -3.81 5.83
C LEU A 1 -20.49 -3.36 4.36
N THR A 2 -21.15 -4.07 3.43
CA THR A 2 -21.07 -3.84 1.97
C THR A 2 -22.37 -3.27 1.38
N GLY A 3 -23.10 -2.47 2.16
CA GLY A 3 -24.33 -1.84 1.71
C GLY A 3 -24.31 -0.35 1.95
N THR A 4 -24.14 0.45 0.88
CA THR A 4 -24.90 1.70 0.65
C THR A 4 -24.60 2.40 -0.67
N ILE A 5 -23.48 2.12 -1.35
CA ILE A 5 -23.14 2.81 -2.62
C ILE A 5 -23.44 1.89 -3.82
N SER A 6 -24.53 2.19 -4.53
CA SER A 6 -24.93 1.51 -5.76
C SER A 6 -24.18 2.03 -6.99
N GLN A 7 -24.17 1.25 -8.08
CA GLN A 7 -23.62 1.70 -9.37
C GLN A 7 -24.36 2.95 -9.91
N GLU A 8 -25.67 3.05 -9.66
CA GLU A 8 -26.45 4.21 -10.06
C GLU A 8 -26.00 5.47 -9.33
N GLU A 9 -25.68 5.34 -8.05
CA GLU A 9 -25.15 6.45 -7.26
C GLU A 9 -23.76 6.88 -7.72
N VAL A 10 -22.87 5.96 -8.07
CA VAL A 10 -21.56 6.30 -8.65
C VAL A 10 -21.72 7.00 -9.99
N ARG A 11 -22.69 6.61 -10.82
CA ARG A 11 -22.98 7.29 -12.09
C ARG A 11 -23.48 8.73 -11.88
N LYS A 12 -24.22 8.98 -10.80
CA LYS A 12 -24.69 10.32 -10.43
C LYS A 12 -23.58 11.16 -9.79
N ASP A 13 -22.68 10.52 -9.05
CA ASP A 13 -21.58 11.15 -8.34
C ASP A 13 -20.34 10.23 -8.29
N ALA A 14 -19.36 10.55 -9.14
CA ALA A 14 -18.12 9.78 -9.25
C ALA A 14 -17.30 9.77 -7.93
N TRP A 15 -17.49 10.75 -7.04
CA TRP A 15 -16.81 10.76 -5.74
C TRP A 15 -17.16 9.54 -4.89
N LYS A 16 -18.34 8.97 -5.07
CA LYS A 16 -18.76 7.79 -4.31
C LYS A 16 -17.91 6.56 -4.58
N GLU A 17 -17.28 6.47 -5.75
CA GLU A 17 -16.39 5.33 -6.04
C GLU A 17 -15.15 5.32 -5.13
N LEU A 18 -14.68 6.48 -4.67
CA LEU A 18 -13.48 6.59 -3.81
C LEU A 18 -13.62 5.83 -2.48
N TYR A 19 -14.85 5.51 -2.05
CA TYR A 19 -15.13 4.78 -0.82
C TYR A 19 -15.30 3.27 -1.03
N LEU A 20 -15.61 2.82 -2.26
CA LEU A 20 -15.85 1.40 -2.55
C LEU A 20 -14.64 0.49 -2.27
N PRO A 21 -13.38 0.93 -2.44
CA PRO A 21 -12.22 0.08 -2.15
C PRO A 21 -11.94 -0.15 -0.66
N ALA A 22 -12.67 0.48 0.27
CA ALA A 22 -12.39 0.38 1.70
C ALA A 22 -12.25 -1.07 2.22
N PRO A 23 -13.11 -2.04 1.86
CA PRO A 23 -12.93 -3.44 2.26
C PRO A 23 -11.63 -4.06 1.70
N LEU A 24 -11.26 -3.74 0.46
CA LEU A 24 -10.02 -4.21 -0.16
C LEU A 24 -8.80 -3.68 0.59
N TRP A 25 -8.84 -2.42 1.01
CA TRP A 25 -7.78 -1.82 1.82
C TRP A 25 -7.58 -2.53 3.15
N SER A 26 -8.67 -2.84 3.85
CA SER A 26 -8.61 -3.61 5.09
C SER A 26 -8.00 -4.98 4.87
N MET A 27 -8.45 -5.72 3.85
CA MET A 27 -7.89 -7.03 3.55
C MET A 27 -6.40 -6.99 3.22
N ILE A 28 -5.96 -6.00 2.41
CA ILE A 28 -4.54 -5.80 2.12
C ILE A 28 -3.76 -5.48 3.40
N ARG A 29 -4.28 -4.56 4.22
CA ARG A 29 -3.62 -4.11 5.45
C ARG A 29 -3.41 -5.25 6.45
N PHE A 30 -4.33 -6.20 6.52
CA PHE A 30 -4.31 -7.31 7.45
C PHE A 30 -3.85 -8.64 6.83
N GLY A 31 -3.35 -8.61 5.59
CA GLY A 31 -2.82 -9.80 4.93
C GLY A 31 -3.85 -10.91 4.71
N GLN A 32 -5.12 -10.54 4.50
CA GLN A 32 -6.24 -11.46 4.24
C GLN A 32 -6.21 -11.93 2.78
N TRP A 33 -5.11 -12.59 2.40
CA TRP A 33 -4.79 -12.94 1.02
C TRP A 33 -5.82 -13.89 0.39
N ASP A 34 -6.27 -14.89 1.15
CA ASP A 34 -7.29 -15.83 0.67
C ASP A 34 -8.63 -15.16 0.39
N ASP A 35 -9.02 -14.19 1.22
CA ASP A 35 -10.27 -13.46 1.03
C ASP A 35 -10.18 -12.53 -0.19
N LEU A 36 -9.06 -11.83 -0.38
CA LEU A 36 -8.80 -11.02 -1.59
C LEU A 36 -8.90 -11.81 -2.89
N LEU A 37 -8.52 -13.09 -2.87
CA LEU A 37 -8.60 -13.95 -4.05
C LEU A 37 -10.01 -14.45 -4.33
N ARG A 38 -10.86 -14.52 -3.30
CA ARG A 38 -12.28 -14.88 -3.39
C ARG A 38 -13.17 -13.70 -3.79
N GLU A 39 -12.70 -12.46 -3.59
CA GLU A 39 -13.44 -11.27 -4.01
C GLU A 39 -13.80 -11.33 -5.51
N PRO A 40 -15.08 -11.18 -5.87
CA PRO A 40 -15.51 -11.23 -7.25
C PRO A 40 -14.98 -10.00 -8.02
N PRO A 41 -14.78 -10.12 -9.35
CA PRO A 41 -14.41 -8.97 -10.16
C PRO A 41 -15.49 -7.88 -10.06
N PRO A 42 -15.10 -6.62 -9.83
CA PRO A 42 -16.08 -5.54 -9.79
C PRO A 42 -16.68 -5.28 -11.18
N PRO A 43 -17.79 -4.52 -11.28
CA PRO A 43 -18.29 -4.00 -12.55
C PRO A 43 -17.21 -3.24 -13.34
N LYS A 44 -17.19 -3.36 -14.67
CA LYS A 44 -16.16 -2.74 -15.53
C LYS A 44 -16.14 -1.20 -15.49
N MET A 45 -17.27 -0.58 -15.14
CA MET A 45 -17.40 0.89 -15.08
C MET A 45 -16.76 1.51 -13.84
N LEU A 46 -16.45 0.70 -12.82
CA LEU A 46 -15.84 1.15 -11.58
C LEU A 46 -14.32 1.02 -11.70
N HIS A 47 -13.67 1.99 -12.34
CA HIS A 47 -12.26 1.94 -12.70
C HIS A 47 -11.32 1.89 -11.50
N LEU A 48 -11.58 2.67 -10.46
CA LEU A 48 -10.80 2.65 -9.23
C LEU A 48 -10.98 1.32 -8.51
N GLN A 49 -12.23 0.85 -8.38
CA GLN A 49 -12.51 -0.44 -7.74
C GLN A 49 -11.83 -1.59 -8.50
N GLN A 50 -11.85 -1.56 -9.83
CA GLN A 50 -11.09 -2.50 -10.67
C GLN A 50 -9.61 -2.44 -10.34
N GLY A 51 -9.02 -1.25 -10.30
CA GLY A 51 -7.60 -1.09 -9.99
C GLY A 51 -7.21 -1.65 -8.63
N MET A 52 -8.00 -1.34 -7.59
CA MET A 52 -7.72 -1.80 -6.23
C MET A 52 -7.95 -3.30 -6.06
N TRP A 53 -8.94 -3.86 -6.75
CA TRP A 53 -9.16 -5.31 -6.80
C TRP A 53 -7.99 -6.03 -7.49
N ARG A 54 -7.47 -5.49 -8.60
CA ARG A 54 -6.26 -6.00 -9.28
C ARG A 54 -5.02 -5.91 -8.40
N LEU A 55 -4.83 -4.80 -7.69
CA LEU A 55 -3.75 -4.64 -6.71
C LEU A 55 -3.83 -5.72 -5.63
N GLY A 56 -4.97 -5.85 -4.95
CA GLY A 56 -5.15 -6.80 -3.87
C GLY A 56 -4.91 -8.25 -4.31
N ARG A 57 -5.44 -8.63 -5.48
CA ARG A 57 -5.17 -9.94 -6.09
C ARG A 57 -3.71 -10.14 -6.44
N GLY A 58 -3.06 -9.14 -7.03
CA GLY A 58 -1.65 -9.19 -7.38
C GLY A 58 -0.76 -9.41 -6.15
N LEU A 59 -1.02 -8.66 -5.07
CA LEU A 59 -0.33 -8.82 -3.79
C LEU A 59 -0.56 -10.21 -3.18
N ALA A 60 -1.82 -10.67 -3.14
CA ALA A 60 -2.15 -12.00 -2.63
C ALA A 60 -1.49 -13.13 -3.44
N LEU A 61 -1.47 -13.02 -4.77
CA LEU A 61 -0.80 -13.99 -5.64
C LEU A 61 0.71 -14.01 -5.41
N ALA A 62 1.34 -12.84 -5.28
CA ALA A 62 2.77 -12.72 -5.00
C ALA A 62 3.12 -13.31 -3.62
N ALA A 63 2.33 -12.99 -2.59
CA ALA A 63 2.47 -13.54 -1.24
C ALA A 63 2.35 -15.08 -1.21
N SER A 64 1.50 -15.68 -2.06
CA SER A 64 1.40 -17.14 -2.22
C SER A 64 2.42 -17.75 -3.19
N GLY A 65 3.37 -16.99 -3.72
CA GLY A 65 4.37 -17.47 -4.69
C GLY A 65 3.84 -17.73 -6.11
N ARG A 66 2.60 -17.35 -6.43
CA ARG A 66 1.97 -17.51 -7.75
C ARG A 66 2.34 -16.35 -8.68
N MET A 67 3.64 -16.19 -8.93
CA MET A 67 4.21 -15.05 -9.65
C MET A 67 3.63 -14.80 -11.05
N PRO A 68 3.41 -15.81 -11.92
CA PRO A 68 2.83 -15.56 -13.24
C PRO A 68 1.44 -14.92 -13.18
N GLY A 69 0.62 -15.32 -12.19
CA GLY A 69 -0.68 -14.70 -11.97
C GLY A 69 -0.55 -13.25 -11.50
N ALA A 70 0.35 -13.00 -10.54
CA ALA A 70 0.58 -11.66 -9.99
C ALA A 70 1.09 -10.68 -11.07
N GLU A 71 1.94 -11.15 -11.98
CA GLU A 71 2.41 -10.39 -13.15
C GLU A 71 1.27 -10.09 -14.13
N GLY A 72 0.36 -11.05 -14.34
CA GLY A 72 -0.85 -10.83 -15.12
C GLY A 72 -1.74 -9.72 -14.54
N GLU A 73 -1.94 -9.71 -13.23
CA GLU A 73 -2.70 -8.64 -12.55
C GLU A 73 -1.99 -7.28 -12.71
N HIS A 74 -0.66 -7.25 -12.61
CA HIS A 74 0.13 -6.04 -12.83
C HIS A 74 0.00 -5.49 -14.25
N VAL A 75 0.02 -6.34 -15.28
CA VAL A 75 -0.17 -5.90 -16.68
C VAL A 75 -1.53 -5.22 -16.86
N VAL A 76 -2.60 -5.79 -16.29
CA VAL A 76 -3.93 -5.20 -16.37
C VAL A 76 -4.00 -3.88 -15.61
N LEU A 77 -3.43 -3.83 -14.39
CA LEU A 77 -3.38 -2.61 -13.57
C LEU A 77 -2.60 -1.48 -14.26
N ALA A 78 -1.46 -1.80 -14.89
CA ALA A 78 -0.71 -0.84 -15.68
C ALA A 78 -1.49 -0.33 -16.90
N GLY A 79 -2.33 -1.18 -17.50
CA GLY A 79 -3.28 -0.76 -18.54
C GLY A 79 -4.30 0.24 -18.02
N LEU A 80 -4.89 0.01 -16.85
CA LEU A 80 -5.84 0.93 -16.21
C LEU A 80 -5.20 2.28 -15.88
N ALA A 81 -4.00 2.27 -15.27
CA ALA A 81 -3.27 3.49 -14.92
C ALA A 81 -2.88 4.36 -16.14
N LYS A 82 -2.71 3.74 -17.33
CA LYS A 82 -2.40 4.43 -18.59
C LYS A 82 -3.63 4.97 -19.32
N ARG A 83 -4.81 4.36 -19.13
CA ARG A 83 -6.00 4.60 -19.97
C ARG A 83 -6.63 5.98 -19.79
N LEU A 84 -6.40 6.61 -18.66
CA LEU A 84 -6.99 7.92 -18.37
C LEU A 84 -6.35 8.98 -19.30
N GLY A 85 -7.15 9.86 -19.92
CA GLY A 85 -6.71 10.84 -20.94
C GLY A 85 -5.92 12.04 -20.39
N ARG A 86 -6.20 13.27 -20.81
CA ARG A 86 -5.87 14.46 -20.00
C ARG A 86 -6.92 14.56 -18.89
N ASP A 87 -6.50 14.77 -17.65
CA ASP A 87 -7.43 14.98 -16.51
C ASP A 87 -8.30 16.20 -16.77
N ARG A 88 -9.62 16.03 -16.77
CA ARG A 88 -10.60 17.10 -16.97
C ARG A 88 -11.15 17.60 -15.64
N THR A 89 -11.12 16.76 -14.61
CA THR A 89 -11.57 17.11 -13.26
C THR A 89 -10.56 16.71 -12.17
N ARG A 90 -10.76 17.19 -10.94
CA ARG A 90 -9.90 16.88 -9.79
C ARG A 90 -10.04 15.41 -9.37
N GLU A 91 -11.24 14.86 -9.54
CA GLU A 91 -11.60 13.47 -9.25
C GLU A 91 -10.86 12.53 -10.18
N GLU A 92 -10.90 12.78 -11.49
CA GLU A 92 -10.16 12.00 -12.49
C GLU A 92 -8.65 12.03 -12.22
N LYS A 93 -8.11 13.19 -11.85
CA LYS A 93 -6.70 13.32 -11.44
C LYS A 93 -6.40 12.47 -10.21
N THR A 94 -7.26 12.52 -9.19
CA THR A 94 -7.10 11.77 -7.94
C THR A 94 -7.16 10.27 -8.21
N GLU A 95 -8.17 9.81 -8.94
CA GLU A 95 -8.33 8.42 -9.37
C GLU A 95 -7.08 7.93 -10.13
N ARG A 96 -6.59 8.71 -11.10
CA ARG A 96 -5.37 8.36 -11.82
C ARG A 96 -4.18 8.21 -10.90
N THR A 97 -3.99 9.15 -9.97
CA THR A 97 -2.89 9.08 -9.02
C THR A 97 -3.00 7.82 -8.17
N LEU A 98 -4.19 7.46 -7.69
CA LEU A 98 -4.42 6.22 -6.93
C LEU A 98 -4.11 4.97 -7.76
N LEU A 99 -4.54 4.91 -9.03
CA LEU A 99 -4.21 3.79 -9.92
C LEU A 99 -2.71 3.68 -10.19
N LYS A 100 -2.00 4.81 -10.31
CA LYS A 100 -0.53 4.82 -10.45
C LYS A 100 0.16 4.36 -9.17
N ILE A 101 -0.28 4.80 -8.00
CA ILE A 101 0.26 4.34 -6.72
C ILE A 101 0.09 2.82 -6.61
N ALA A 102 -1.11 2.30 -6.92
CA ALA A 102 -1.39 0.87 -6.92
C ALA A 102 -0.48 0.10 -7.88
N GLU A 103 -0.31 0.58 -9.12
CA GLU A 103 0.60 -0.04 -10.09
C GLU A 103 2.04 -0.10 -9.58
N ARG A 104 2.55 1.02 -9.06
CA ARG A 104 3.92 1.11 -8.55
C ARG A 104 4.15 0.29 -7.28
N LEU A 105 3.15 0.20 -6.42
CA LEU A 105 3.19 -0.67 -5.26
C LEU A 105 3.32 -2.14 -5.70
N LEU A 106 2.46 -2.60 -6.61
CA LEU A 106 2.52 -3.98 -7.10
C LEU A 106 3.84 -4.25 -7.86
N ALA A 107 4.29 -3.32 -8.70
CA ALA A 107 5.59 -3.41 -9.37
C ALA A 107 6.74 -3.60 -8.36
N GLY A 108 6.74 -2.80 -7.29
CA GLY A 108 7.72 -2.86 -6.21
C GLY A 108 7.73 -4.20 -5.48
N GLU A 109 6.55 -4.75 -5.20
CA GLU A 109 6.42 -6.05 -4.55
C GLU A 109 6.88 -7.21 -5.46
N LEU A 110 6.50 -7.20 -6.74
CA LEU A 110 6.94 -8.22 -7.71
C LEU A 110 8.46 -8.25 -7.88
N THR A 111 9.08 -7.07 -8.00
CA THR A 111 10.53 -6.95 -8.12
C THR A 111 11.24 -7.31 -6.82
N THR A 112 10.65 -6.99 -5.66
CA THR A 112 11.14 -7.46 -4.35
C THR A 112 11.19 -8.99 -4.27
N HIS A 113 10.13 -9.67 -4.73
CA HIS A 113 10.09 -11.14 -4.76
C HIS A 113 11.20 -11.75 -5.65
N ARG A 114 11.59 -11.05 -6.71
CA ARG A 114 12.70 -11.43 -7.60
C ARG A 114 14.08 -10.98 -7.09
N ARG A 115 14.15 -10.37 -5.91
CA ARG A 115 15.36 -9.77 -5.33
C ARG A 115 15.98 -8.65 -6.18
N GLN A 116 15.17 -8.04 -7.04
CA GLN A 116 15.50 -6.88 -7.86
C GLN A 116 15.24 -5.61 -7.02
N TYR A 117 16.08 -5.43 -5.99
CA TYR A 117 15.81 -4.44 -4.95
C TYR A 117 15.94 -3.00 -5.43
N ASP A 118 16.83 -2.70 -6.36
CA ASP A 118 16.99 -1.35 -6.89
C ASP A 118 15.74 -0.91 -7.67
N GLU A 119 15.18 -1.81 -8.47
CA GLU A 119 13.92 -1.61 -9.19
C GLU A 119 12.72 -1.48 -8.24
N ALA A 120 12.70 -2.28 -7.18
CA ALA A 120 11.67 -2.21 -6.15
C ALA A 120 11.70 -0.86 -5.41
N ILE A 121 12.89 -0.44 -4.96
CA ILE A 121 13.11 0.83 -4.27
C ILE A 121 12.71 2.00 -5.18
N LYS A 122 13.09 1.96 -6.46
CA LYS A 122 12.71 2.99 -7.44
C LYS A 122 11.19 3.09 -7.58
N SER A 123 10.52 1.96 -7.81
CA SER A 123 9.06 1.91 -7.97
C SER A 123 8.34 2.45 -6.73
N LEU A 124 8.75 2.01 -5.53
CA LEU A 124 8.14 2.43 -4.28
C LEU A 124 8.46 3.89 -3.91
N THR A 125 9.65 4.38 -4.26
CA THR A 125 10.00 5.81 -4.08
C THR A 125 9.12 6.70 -4.97
N ASP A 126 8.87 6.29 -6.21
CA ASP A 126 7.96 7.00 -7.10
C ASP A 126 6.51 6.95 -6.58
N ALA A 127 6.08 5.82 -6.00
CA ALA A 127 4.78 5.71 -5.34
C ALA A 127 4.66 6.63 -4.11
N VAL A 128 5.70 6.78 -3.30
CA VAL A 128 5.72 7.75 -2.18
C VAL A 128 5.51 9.17 -2.69
N LYS A 129 6.16 9.58 -3.79
CA LYS A 129 5.97 10.92 -4.37
C LYS A 129 4.53 11.14 -4.83
N LEU A 130 3.95 10.15 -5.50
CA LEU A 130 2.55 10.20 -5.93
C LEU A 130 1.59 10.29 -4.73
N GLU A 131 1.85 9.55 -3.65
CA GLU A 131 1.09 9.62 -2.40
C GLU A 131 1.17 11.03 -1.78
N GLU A 132 2.35 11.66 -1.81
CA GLU A 132 2.55 13.02 -1.28
C GLU A 132 1.90 14.13 -2.13
N GLU A 133 1.63 13.86 -3.41
CA GLU A 133 0.88 14.77 -4.29
C GLU A 133 -0.65 14.69 -4.08
N LEU A 134 -1.14 13.70 -3.34
CA LEU A 134 -2.57 13.59 -3.05
C LEU A 134 -3.02 14.75 -2.17
N PRO A 135 -4.23 15.31 -2.42
CA PRO A 135 -4.77 16.34 -1.54
C PRO A 135 -5.11 15.76 -0.17
N TYR A 136 -4.92 16.58 0.87
CA TYR A 136 -5.38 16.23 2.23
C TYR A 136 -6.89 15.99 2.26
N THR A 137 -7.30 14.93 2.94
CA THR A 137 -8.70 14.55 3.17
C THR A 137 -8.80 13.61 4.37
N GLU A 138 -9.98 13.52 4.98
CA GLU A 138 -10.29 12.59 6.06
C GLU A 138 -11.56 11.80 5.69
N PRO A 139 -11.46 10.47 5.46
CA PRO A 139 -10.26 9.63 5.52
C PRO A 139 -9.28 9.87 4.36
N PRO A 140 -7.97 9.57 4.51
CA PRO A 140 -6.99 9.71 3.44
C PRO A 140 -7.37 8.86 2.23
N PHE A 141 -7.16 9.37 1.01
CA PHE A 141 -7.43 8.60 -0.21
C PHE A 141 -6.60 7.30 -0.30
N TRP A 142 -5.40 7.30 0.28
CA TRP A 142 -4.53 6.14 0.35
C TRP A 142 -4.27 5.76 1.83
N PRO A 143 -4.95 4.72 2.35
CA PRO A 143 -4.91 4.41 3.79
C PRO A 143 -3.77 3.46 4.21
N ILE A 144 -2.99 2.93 3.27
CA ILE A 144 -1.90 1.99 3.54
C ILE A 144 -0.53 2.58 3.15
N PRO A 145 0.14 3.35 4.03
CA PRO A 145 1.28 4.19 3.66
C PRO A 145 2.36 3.45 2.85
N ILE A 146 2.74 4.01 1.69
CA ILE A 146 3.75 3.38 0.82
C ILE A 146 5.11 3.32 1.51
N ARG A 147 5.38 4.25 2.43
CA ARG A 147 6.58 4.26 3.28
C ARG A 147 6.78 2.97 4.06
N HIS A 148 5.70 2.27 4.44
CA HIS A 148 5.80 0.96 5.07
C HIS A 148 6.38 -0.12 4.14
N TYR A 149 5.98 -0.10 2.87
CA TYR A 149 6.51 -1.02 1.85
C TYR A 149 7.95 -0.66 1.49
N LEU A 150 8.22 0.63 1.23
CA LEU A 150 9.57 1.10 0.93
C LEU A 150 10.57 0.78 2.05
N GLY A 151 10.20 1.06 3.30
CA GLY A 151 11.03 0.75 4.47
C GLY A 151 11.34 -0.74 4.59
N ALA A 152 10.34 -1.61 4.41
CA ALA A 152 10.52 -3.06 4.47
C ALA A 152 11.46 -3.57 3.38
N VAL A 153 11.33 -3.05 2.15
CA VAL A 153 12.24 -3.39 1.04
C VAL A 153 13.65 -2.89 1.31
N LEU A 154 13.82 -1.68 1.84
CA LEU A 154 15.14 -1.14 2.19
C LEU A 154 15.85 -1.99 3.25
N VAL A 155 15.13 -2.52 4.23
CA VAL A 155 15.70 -3.49 5.20
C VAL A 155 16.15 -4.76 4.49
N LYS A 156 15.30 -5.35 3.63
CA LYS A 156 15.65 -6.57 2.84
C LYS A 156 16.84 -6.35 1.91
N ALA A 157 16.98 -5.14 1.37
CA ALA A 157 18.07 -4.74 0.48
C ALA A 157 19.38 -4.42 1.22
N GLY A 158 19.45 -4.58 2.54
CA GLY A 158 20.64 -4.25 3.33
C GLY A 158 20.90 -2.74 3.45
N GLN A 159 19.87 -1.91 3.29
CA GLN A 159 19.94 -0.44 3.41
C GLN A 159 19.17 0.08 4.64
N PRO A 160 19.44 -0.42 5.86
CA PRO A 160 18.61 -0.11 7.03
C PRO A 160 18.69 1.35 7.49
N GLY A 161 19.79 2.06 7.20
CA GLY A 161 19.88 3.51 7.48
C GLY A 161 18.89 4.34 6.63
N LYS A 162 18.67 3.94 5.37
CA LYS A 162 17.62 4.57 4.55
C LYS A 162 16.23 4.17 5.02
N ALA A 163 16.06 2.91 5.46
CA ALA A 163 14.79 2.46 6.03
C ALA A 163 14.42 3.27 7.29
N GLU A 164 15.38 3.51 8.20
CA GLU A 164 15.17 4.37 9.37
C GLU A 164 14.66 5.75 8.97
N ALA A 165 15.28 6.40 7.99
CA ALA A 165 14.86 7.71 7.51
C ALA A 165 13.41 7.69 6.97
N VAL A 166 13.04 6.64 6.23
CA VAL A 166 11.68 6.46 5.71
C VAL A 166 10.66 6.31 6.83
N TYR A 167 10.95 5.50 7.86
CA TYR A 167 10.04 5.30 8.98
C TYR A 167 9.94 6.53 9.89
N ARG A 168 11.04 7.25 10.13
CA ARG A 168 11.00 8.53 10.87
C ARG A 168 10.17 9.58 10.14
N ALA A 169 10.28 9.64 8.81
CA ALA A 169 9.46 10.53 7.99
C ALA A 169 7.96 10.14 8.03
N ASP A 170 7.65 8.84 8.08
CA ASP A 170 6.27 8.38 8.29
C ASP A 170 5.74 8.79 9.68
N LEU A 171 6.51 8.53 10.74
CA LEU A 171 6.13 8.86 12.12
C LEU A 171 6.02 10.35 12.41
N ALA A 172 6.72 11.20 11.65
CA ALA A 172 6.54 12.65 11.72
C ALA A 172 5.15 13.08 11.21
N LYS A 173 4.58 12.35 10.24
CA LYS A 173 3.24 12.60 9.70
C LYS A 173 2.15 11.85 10.48
N ASN A 174 2.45 10.62 10.89
CA ASN A 174 1.56 9.70 11.59
C ASN A 174 2.17 9.31 12.95
N PRO A 175 2.18 10.22 13.95
CA PRO A 175 2.70 9.90 15.26
C PRO A 175 2.07 8.65 15.84
N ARG A 176 2.89 7.80 16.47
CA ARG A 176 2.45 6.55 17.12
C ARG A 176 1.84 5.49 16.17
N ASN A 177 2.11 5.56 14.86
CA ASN A 177 1.73 4.48 13.94
C ASN A 177 2.53 3.20 14.26
N GLY A 178 1.85 2.19 14.81
CA GLY A 178 2.50 0.95 15.27
C GLY A 178 3.23 0.16 14.19
N TRP A 179 2.81 0.26 12.93
CA TRP A 179 3.48 -0.41 11.83
C TRP A 179 4.81 0.28 11.47
N ALA A 180 4.81 1.60 11.45
CA ALA A 180 6.03 2.38 11.24
C ALA A 180 6.98 2.26 12.43
N GLN A 181 6.47 2.21 13.67
CA GLN A 181 7.28 1.96 14.86
C GLN A 181 7.96 0.58 14.81
N PHE A 182 7.23 -0.46 14.40
CA PHE A 182 7.80 -1.79 14.23
C PHE A 182 8.92 -1.80 13.17
N GLY A 183 8.68 -1.16 12.03
CA GLY A 183 9.69 -1.01 10.98
C GLY A 183 10.91 -0.19 11.42
N LEU A 184 10.70 0.89 12.18
CA LEU A 184 11.77 1.69 12.77
C LEU A 184 12.65 0.84 13.69
N MET A 185 12.03 0.10 14.61
CA MET A 185 12.72 -0.85 15.49
C MET A 185 13.57 -1.84 14.68
N GLN A 186 13.00 -2.50 13.68
CA GLN A 186 13.73 -3.44 12.82
C GLN A 186 14.91 -2.78 12.11
N SER A 187 14.73 -1.57 11.57
CA SER A 187 15.80 -0.83 10.89
C SER A 187 16.94 -0.43 11.83
N LEU A 188 16.64 -0.08 13.09
CA LEU A 188 17.64 0.28 14.10
C LEU A 188 18.42 -0.96 14.58
N ARG A 189 17.73 -2.09 14.77
CA ARG A 189 18.36 -3.39 15.10
C ARG A 189 19.33 -3.81 13.99
N ALA A 190 18.93 -3.71 12.73
CA ALA A 190 19.78 -4.03 11.57
C ALA A 190 21.03 -3.14 11.47
N GLN A 191 20.97 -1.91 11.99
CA GLN A 191 22.11 -1.00 12.12
C GLN A 191 22.97 -1.23 13.38
N ARG A 192 22.59 -2.16 14.26
CA ARG A 192 23.21 -2.39 15.58
C ARG A 192 23.12 -1.19 16.52
N LYS A 193 22.13 -0.31 16.33
CA LYS A 193 21.83 0.82 17.22
C LYS A 193 21.01 0.36 18.43
N GLY A 194 21.63 -0.46 19.29
CA GLY A 194 20.95 -1.18 20.39
C GLY A 194 20.04 -0.30 21.26
N ARG A 195 20.58 0.78 21.83
CA ARG A 195 19.82 1.69 22.71
C ARG A 195 18.62 2.35 22.03
N GLU A 196 18.80 2.82 20.79
CA GLU A 196 17.69 3.43 20.04
C GLU A 196 16.63 2.40 19.67
N ALA A 197 17.06 1.18 19.32
CA ALA A 197 16.15 0.10 19.01
C ALA A 197 15.35 -0.37 20.24
N ASP A 198 15.98 -0.43 21.42
CA ASP A 198 15.29 -0.72 22.70
C ASP A 198 14.23 0.33 23.00
N ALA A 199 14.55 1.62 22.80
CA ALA A 199 13.59 2.71 22.98
C ALA A 199 12.43 2.65 21.98
N ALA A 200 12.70 2.33 20.72
CA ALA A 200 11.67 2.15 19.69
C ALA A 200 10.78 0.93 20.00
N GLU A 201 11.36 -0.16 20.53
CA GLU A 201 10.62 -1.35 20.94
C GLU A 201 9.66 -1.06 22.10
N GLU A 202 10.10 -0.30 23.10
CA GLU A 202 9.24 0.10 24.23
C GLU A 202 8.06 0.95 23.74
N GLN A 203 8.31 1.92 22.85
CA GLN A 203 7.24 2.69 22.23
C GLN A 203 6.31 1.81 21.40
N TRP A 204 6.86 0.85 20.65
CA TRP A 204 6.07 -0.07 19.84
C TRP A 204 5.14 -0.92 20.70
N LYS A 205 5.62 -1.48 21.82
CA LYS A 205 4.81 -2.28 22.75
C LYS A 205 3.59 -1.52 23.26
N GLN A 206 3.76 -0.23 23.59
CA GLN A 206 2.66 0.62 24.04
C GLN A 206 1.63 0.89 22.95
N VAL A 207 2.06 1.17 21.72
CA VAL A 207 1.12 1.47 20.62
C VAL A 207 0.47 0.23 20.00
N TRP A 208 1.01 -0.95 20.30
CA TRP A 208 0.58 -2.24 19.75
C TRP A 208 -0.05 -3.18 20.80
N GLU A 209 -0.28 -2.70 22.03
CA GLU A 209 -0.74 -3.49 23.18
C GLU A 209 -2.07 -4.22 22.92
N HIS A 210 -3.00 -3.58 22.22
CA HIS A 210 -4.34 -4.11 21.94
C HIS A 210 -4.50 -4.66 20.52
N ALA A 211 -3.40 -4.87 19.79
CA ALA A 211 -3.47 -5.34 18.42
C ALA A 211 -3.71 -6.87 18.37
N ASP A 212 -4.67 -7.29 17.56
CA ASP A 212 -5.02 -8.70 17.39
C ASP A 212 -4.11 -9.45 16.39
N VAL A 213 -3.03 -8.81 15.94
CA VAL A 213 -2.11 -9.37 14.94
C VAL A 213 -0.65 -9.22 15.35
N THR A 214 0.15 -10.25 15.09
CA THR A 214 1.60 -10.22 15.28
C THR A 214 2.29 -9.74 14.01
N LEU A 215 3.12 -8.70 14.15
CA LEU A 215 3.89 -8.17 13.03
C LEU A 215 5.23 -8.90 12.86
N THR A 216 5.57 -9.20 11.61
CA THR A 216 6.90 -9.68 11.20
C THR A 216 7.63 -8.67 10.31
N ALA A 217 6.90 -7.69 9.77
CA ALA A 217 7.38 -6.50 9.09
C ALA A 217 6.36 -5.36 9.27
N SER A 218 6.67 -4.16 8.78
CA SER A 218 5.74 -3.00 8.78
C SER A 218 4.55 -3.13 7.81
N ARG A 219 4.41 -4.29 7.17
CA ARG A 219 3.32 -4.70 6.26
C ARG A 219 3.26 -6.24 6.25
N PHE A 220 2.15 -6.83 5.80
CA PHE A 220 2.05 -8.28 5.57
C PHE A 220 2.60 -8.69 4.20
#